data_AF-A0AAW0VRE4-F1
#
_entry.id   AF-A0AAW0VRE4-F1
#
_cell.length_a   1.000
_cell.length_b   1.000
_cell.length_c   1.000
_cell.angle_alpha   90.00
_cell.angle_beta   90.00
_cell.angle_gamma   90.00
#
_symmetry.space_group_name_H-M   'P 1'
#
loop_
_entity.id
_entity.type
_entity.pdbx_description
1 polymer ?
#
loop_
_entity_poly.entity_id
_entity_poly.type
_entity_poly.pdbx_seq_one_letter_code
_entity_poly.pdbx_strand_id
1 'polypeptide(L)'
;SAAKLGLLGLSNTVAIEGYKYNVHCNTITPVSGTRMTEGILPPEMFDELKPEFLAPLVLWLCHEDCEDSGGLYKAAGGWYGKFRWELTEGLMCQKSQEALVTPEEVRDNWEKIIDFKGAHHPASTYEDSALLAMALQGNRGNSKVKSNPTAASSASLTGPLSAVGVNLKARSFTYNAKDVILYALGVGVSTEDENGLQFLYENSEDFSPLPTFGIVPSQATMMGGELWSQIPGWSVDFTKLLHGEMYIENIKPLPTSATLYTELKVVDVLDKGSGAVLISNTLTKDEKGDPVSWAQWSLFIVGEGNFGGPRKSTKAVPLYDAPKRSPDATEEFKTDIDQAALYRLNGDRNPLHIDPAFAAMGGFSQPILHGLCFFGIAARIILKNFCKNDAKLFKAMKTRFARSVIPGQTLVVDMWKEGSRIFFTCTVKETKQACLTGGYVDIVDKDSRMTSTPISLQLSSSAVFHEISQRLANTPGTAEKVKAIFLWNINKNKTHAAQWTLDLKHGPGSVYEGAPRNGEKPNVTLTLEDDDMVALVTGKLNAQKAFLSGKLKVSGNVMLTQKLQALLKPQAKM
;
A
#
# COMPACT_ATOMS: atom_id res chain seq x y z
N SER A 1 -32.42 9.47 28.49
CA SER A 1 -32.12 9.41 29.94
C SER A 1 -30.67 8.97 30.14
N ALA A 2 -30.05 9.32 31.28
CA ALA A 2 -28.62 9.10 31.53
C ALA A 2 -28.17 7.64 31.30
N ALA A 3 -28.90 6.67 31.85
CA ALA A 3 -28.56 5.25 31.70
C ALA A 3 -28.50 4.79 30.24
N LYS A 4 -29.44 5.24 29.38
CA LYS A 4 -29.51 4.82 27.98
C LYS A 4 -28.37 5.40 27.13
N LEU A 5 -28.00 6.65 27.35
CA LEU A 5 -26.82 7.23 26.69
C LEU A 5 -25.51 6.65 27.21
N GLY A 6 -25.45 6.28 28.50
CA GLY A 6 -24.32 5.53 29.06
C GLY A 6 -24.08 4.19 28.36
N LEU A 7 -25.16 3.47 27.98
CA LEU A 7 -25.04 2.23 27.20
C LEU A 7 -24.48 2.46 25.80
N LEU A 8 -24.83 3.56 25.14
CA LEU A 8 -24.23 3.92 23.85
C LEU A 8 -22.72 4.17 23.99
N GLY A 9 -22.31 4.95 25.00
CA GLY A 9 -20.89 5.19 25.27
C GLY A 9 -20.13 3.89 25.57
N LEU A 10 -20.71 3.01 26.40
CA LEU A 10 -20.17 1.69 26.68
C LEU A 10 -20.04 0.84 25.41
N SER A 11 -21.08 0.79 24.59
CA SER A 11 -21.10 0.04 23.32
C SER A 11 -20.01 0.52 22.37
N ASN A 12 -19.78 1.82 22.26
CA ASN A 12 -18.70 2.38 21.43
C ASN A 12 -17.32 1.88 21.88
N THR A 13 -17.04 1.86 23.18
CA THR A 13 -15.77 1.33 23.72
C THR A 13 -15.66 -0.18 23.49
N VAL A 14 -16.72 -0.94 23.76
CA VAL A 14 -16.73 -2.40 23.53
C VAL A 14 -16.51 -2.72 22.05
N ALA A 15 -17.10 -1.95 21.14
CA ALA A 15 -16.88 -2.10 19.71
C ALA A 15 -15.40 -1.92 19.33
N ILE A 16 -14.73 -0.91 19.89
CA ILE A 16 -13.30 -0.63 19.65
C ILE A 16 -12.42 -1.75 20.24
N GLU A 17 -12.65 -2.13 21.49
CA GLU A 17 -11.84 -3.14 22.18
C GLU A 17 -12.05 -4.55 21.61
N GLY A 18 -13.28 -4.87 21.20
CA GLY A 18 -13.70 -6.14 20.63
C GLY A 18 -13.30 -6.32 19.17
N TYR A 19 -13.08 -5.24 18.42
CA TYR A 19 -12.78 -5.27 16.99
C TYR A 19 -11.62 -6.21 16.63
N LYS A 20 -10.53 -6.19 17.42
CA LYS A 20 -9.36 -7.05 17.16
C LYS A 20 -9.62 -8.55 17.36
N TYR A 21 -10.71 -8.90 18.01
CA TYR A 21 -11.12 -10.28 18.33
C TYR A 21 -12.34 -10.74 17.53
N ASN A 22 -12.77 -10.00 16.49
CA ASN A 22 -14.02 -10.24 15.78
C ASN A 22 -15.25 -10.23 16.71
N VAL A 23 -15.21 -9.37 17.73
CA VAL A 23 -16.33 -9.13 18.65
C VAL A 23 -16.94 -7.78 18.30
N HIS A 24 -18.09 -7.81 17.63
CA HIS A 24 -18.81 -6.60 17.22
C HIS A 24 -19.82 -6.19 18.29
N CYS A 25 -20.04 -4.89 18.44
CA CYS A 25 -21.00 -4.36 19.38
C CYS A 25 -21.74 -3.18 18.76
N ASN A 26 -23.07 -3.27 18.67
CA ASN A 26 -23.93 -2.21 18.13
C ASN A 26 -25.02 -1.86 19.15
N THR A 27 -25.53 -0.64 19.07
CA THR A 27 -26.64 -0.18 19.91
C THR A 27 -27.91 -0.03 19.08
N ILE A 28 -29.02 -0.53 19.61
CA ILE A 28 -30.35 -0.35 19.01
C ILE A 28 -31.18 0.56 19.91
N THR A 29 -31.90 1.49 19.29
CA THR A 29 -32.91 2.38 19.88
C THR A 29 -34.29 1.93 19.41
N PRO A 30 -34.85 0.90 20.04
CA PRO A 30 -36.12 0.34 19.62
C PRO A 30 -37.28 1.28 19.99
N VAL A 31 -38.23 1.42 19.08
CA VAL A 31 -39.56 1.97 19.36
C VAL A 31 -40.57 0.87 19.09
N SER A 32 -41.20 0.38 20.16
CA SER A 32 -42.23 -0.65 20.08
C SER A 32 -43.40 -0.29 21.00
N GLY A 33 -44.59 -0.78 20.65
CA GLY A 33 -45.74 -0.80 21.53
C GLY A 33 -45.44 -1.73 22.71
N THR A 34 -45.25 -1.15 23.88
CA THR A 34 -45.07 -1.92 25.12
C THR A 34 -46.33 -1.84 25.96
N ARG A 35 -46.51 -2.77 26.89
CA ARG A 35 -47.59 -2.71 27.88
C ARG A 35 -47.60 -1.39 28.67
N MET A 36 -46.47 -0.69 28.76
CA MET A 36 -46.36 0.61 29.44
C MET A 36 -46.88 1.78 28.60
N THR A 37 -47.00 1.62 27.28
CA THR A 37 -47.50 2.64 26.34
C THR A 37 -48.90 2.32 25.80
N GLU A 38 -49.52 1.25 26.31
CA GLU A 38 -50.87 0.81 25.96
C GLU A 38 -51.88 1.87 26.43
N GLY A 39 -52.73 2.35 25.52
CA GLY A 39 -53.70 3.42 25.76
C GLY A 39 -53.16 4.86 25.68
N ILE A 40 -51.86 5.05 25.48
CA ILE A 40 -51.27 6.39 25.24
C ILE A 40 -51.25 6.72 23.74
N LEU A 41 -50.96 5.73 22.90
CA LEU A 41 -50.94 5.86 21.44
C LEU A 41 -52.32 5.53 20.84
N PRO A 42 -52.65 6.10 19.67
CA PRO A 42 -53.79 5.63 18.88
C PRO A 42 -53.69 4.12 18.62
N PRO A 43 -54.80 3.34 18.70
CA PRO A 43 -54.77 1.89 18.57
C PRO A 43 -54.11 1.39 17.28
N GLU A 44 -54.40 2.06 16.16
CA GLU A 44 -53.83 1.73 14.84
C GLU A 44 -52.29 1.85 14.82
N MET A 45 -51.75 2.88 15.46
CA MET A 45 -50.29 3.07 15.58
C MET A 45 -49.66 2.08 16.57
N PHE A 46 -50.37 1.69 17.62
CA PHE A 46 -49.89 0.69 18.57
C PHE A 46 -49.76 -0.69 17.92
N ASP A 47 -50.74 -1.05 17.07
CA ASP A 47 -50.75 -2.31 16.32
C ASP A 47 -49.66 -2.39 15.24
N GLU A 48 -49.17 -1.26 14.73
CA GLU A 48 -48.04 -1.21 13.78
C GLU A 48 -46.67 -1.34 14.46
N LEU A 49 -46.55 -0.98 15.73
CA LEU A 49 -45.28 -0.97 16.47
C LEU A 49 -44.96 -2.29 17.17
N LYS A 50 -45.24 -3.42 16.50
CA LYS A 50 -45.05 -4.74 17.12
C LYS A 50 -43.56 -5.06 17.35
N PRO A 51 -43.17 -5.65 18.51
CA PRO A 51 -41.78 -5.98 18.82
C PRO A 51 -41.10 -6.92 17.81
N GLU A 52 -41.86 -7.76 17.11
CA GLU A 52 -41.37 -8.70 16.10
C GLU A 52 -40.66 -7.97 14.95
N PHE A 53 -41.06 -6.73 14.66
CA PHE A 53 -40.40 -5.92 13.64
C PHE A 53 -39.02 -5.40 14.04
N LEU A 54 -38.58 -5.60 15.28
CA LEU A 54 -37.21 -5.31 15.72
C LEU A 54 -36.26 -6.48 15.45
N ALA A 55 -36.80 -7.72 15.43
CA ALA A 55 -36.00 -8.93 15.35
C ALA A 55 -35.11 -9.02 14.10
N PRO A 56 -35.55 -8.64 12.88
CA PRO A 56 -34.70 -8.71 11.69
C PRO A 56 -33.43 -7.87 11.81
N LEU A 57 -33.52 -6.65 12.36
CA LEU A 57 -32.34 -5.80 12.56
C LEU A 57 -31.39 -6.39 13.59
N VAL A 58 -31.92 -6.93 14.70
CA VAL A 58 -31.09 -7.61 15.71
C VAL A 58 -30.36 -8.80 15.09
N LEU A 59 -31.09 -9.65 14.35
CA LEU A 59 -30.53 -10.82 13.70
C LEU A 59 -29.46 -10.44 12.68
N TRP A 60 -29.70 -9.39 11.88
CA TRP A 60 -28.70 -8.89 10.94
C TRP A 60 -27.44 -8.41 11.65
N LEU A 61 -27.57 -7.54 12.67
CA LEU A 61 -26.43 -7.02 13.44
C LEU A 61 -25.67 -8.10 14.23
N CYS A 62 -26.25 -9.28 14.41
CA CYS A 62 -25.63 -10.45 15.03
C CYS A 62 -25.25 -11.56 14.02
N HIS A 63 -25.49 -11.35 12.73
CA HIS A 63 -25.15 -12.31 11.68
C HIS A 63 -23.64 -12.29 11.41
N GLU A 64 -23.08 -13.43 11.00
CA GLU A 64 -21.64 -13.54 10.73
C GLU A 64 -21.16 -12.64 9.57
N ASP A 65 -22.03 -12.40 8.59
CA ASP A 65 -21.76 -11.50 7.45
C ASP A 65 -21.86 -10.01 7.79
N CYS A 66 -22.35 -9.64 8.99
CA CYS A 66 -22.50 -8.24 9.35
C CYS A 66 -21.20 -7.66 9.94
N GLU A 67 -20.53 -6.85 9.14
CA GLU A 67 -19.28 -6.17 9.52
C GLU A 67 -19.50 -4.87 10.31
N ASP A 68 -20.75 -4.38 10.41
CA ASP A 68 -21.06 -3.15 11.14
C ASP A 68 -20.78 -3.31 12.66
N SER A 69 -20.04 -2.37 13.24
CA SER A 69 -19.72 -2.31 14.67
C SER A 69 -19.64 -0.85 15.15
N GLY A 70 -20.00 -0.58 16.40
CA GLY A 70 -20.05 0.77 16.98
C GLY A 70 -21.21 1.64 16.46
N GLY A 71 -22.17 1.04 15.75
CA GLY A 71 -23.31 1.78 15.18
C GLY A 71 -24.44 2.00 16.18
N LEU A 72 -25.22 3.05 15.95
CA LEU A 72 -26.49 3.33 16.64
C LEU A 72 -27.64 3.26 15.63
N TYR A 73 -28.55 2.31 15.82
CA TYR A 73 -29.66 2.08 14.89
C TYR A 73 -30.99 2.36 15.57
N LYS A 74 -31.94 2.91 14.82
CA LYS A 74 -33.33 3.07 15.22
C LYS A 74 -34.17 2.06 14.46
N ALA A 75 -35.10 1.43 15.16
CA ALA A 75 -36.03 0.47 14.58
C ALA A 75 -37.44 0.68 15.15
N ALA A 76 -38.43 0.75 14.26
CA ALA A 76 -39.83 0.96 14.62
C ALA A 76 -40.75 0.46 13.51
N GLY A 77 -41.69 -0.44 13.79
CA GLY A 77 -42.74 -0.83 12.82
C GLY A 77 -42.24 -1.27 11.44
N GLY A 78 -41.05 -1.88 11.36
CA GLY A 78 -40.42 -2.30 10.11
C GLY A 78 -39.57 -1.24 9.39
N TRP A 79 -39.51 0.00 9.92
CA TRP A 79 -38.57 1.03 9.49
C TRP A 79 -37.26 0.93 10.27
N TYR A 80 -36.13 1.09 9.57
CA TYR A 80 -34.79 1.05 10.15
C TYR A 80 -33.97 2.26 9.69
N GLY A 81 -33.24 2.88 10.61
CA GLY A 81 -32.34 4.00 10.30
C GLY A 81 -31.08 3.96 11.14
N LYS A 82 -29.98 4.51 10.62
CA LYS A 82 -28.70 4.63 11.34
C LYS A 82 -28.51 6.09 11.77
N PHE A 83 -28.16 6.29 13.03
CA PHE A 83 -27.72 7.58 13.53
C PHE A 83 -26.22 7.77 13.27
N ARG A 84 -25.81 9.02 13.09
CA ARG A 84 -24.40 9.43 13.08
C ARG A 84 -24.24 10.72 13.89
N TRP A 85 -23.02 10.97 14.37
CA TRP A 85 -22.68 12.26 14.95
C TRP A 85 -22.47 13.30 13.86
N GLU A 86 -22.77 14.54 14.22
CA GLU A 86 -22.61 15.70 13.36
C GLU A 86 -21.96 16.82 14.19
N LEU A 87 -20.91 17.41 13.64
CA LEU A 87 -20.13 18.49 14.25
C LEU A 87 -20.17 19.67 13.30
N THR A 88 -20.57 20.86 13.77
CA THR A 88 -20.47 22.10 12.99
C THR A 88 -19.04 22.34 12.51
N GLU A 89 -18.84 23.14 11.46
CA GLU A 89 -17.50 23.60 11.07
C GLU A 89 -16.77 24.32 12.24
N GLY A 90 -17.55 24.93 13.14
CA GLY A 90 -17.06 25.64 14.30
C GLY A 90 -16.44 27.00 13.92
N LEU A 91 -15.88 27.70 14.89
CA LEU A 91 -15.19 28.96 14.64
C LEU A 91 -14.04 29.19 15.61
N MET A 92 -12.88 29.52 15.06
CA MET A 92 -11.78 30.06 15.86
C MET A 92 -12.10 31.49 16.31
N CYS A 93 -12.43 31.67 17.59
CA CYS A 93 -12.71 33.00 18.15
C CYS A 93 -11.44 33.79 18.53
N GLN A 94 -10.29 33.12 18.63
CA GLN A 94 -9.03 33.76 18.96
C GLN A 94 -8.52 34.61 17.80
N LYS A 95 -8.22 35.90 18.04
CA LYS A 95 -7.76 36.83 16.99
C LYS A 95 -6.25 36.79 16.73
N SER A 96 -5.45 36.32 17.70
CA SER A 96 -4.00 36.12 17.60
C SER A 96 -3.50 35.17 18.68
N GLN A 97 -2.29 34.62 18.52
CA GLN A 97 -1.73 33.62 19.45
C GLN A 97 -1.60 34.10 20.91
N GLU A 98 -1.51 35.42 21.12
CA GLU A 98 -1.40 36.04 22.44
C GLU A 98 -2.74 36.59 22.97
N ALA A 99 -3.76 36.68 22.11
CA ALA A 99 -5.07 37.18 22.51
C ALA A 99 -5.83 36.15 23.34
N LEU A 100 -6.34 36.58 24.48
CA LEU A 100 -7.35 35.83 25.23
C LEU A 100 -8.69 35.92 24.50
N VAL A 101 -9.42 34.80 24.46
CA VAL A 101 -10.79 34.79 23.96
C VAL A 101 -11.71 35.25 25.10
N THR A 102 -12.51 36.28 24.83
CA THR A 102 -13.50 36.80 25.79
C THR A 102 -14.85 36.10 25.63
N PRO A 103 -15.68 36.03 26.69
CA PRO A 103 -17.06 35.54 26.56
C PRO A 103 -17.88 36.30 25.51
N GLU A 104 -17.66 37.61 25.38
CA GLU A 104 -18.32 38.46 24.38
C GLU A 104 -17.96 38.05 22.95
N GLU A 105 -16.70 37.67 22.67
CA GLU A 105 -16.29 37.20 21.35
C GLU A 105 -16.96 35.87 20.98
N VAL A 106 -17.16 34.98 21.95
CA VAL A 106 -17.92 33.74 21.74
C VAL A 106 -19.40 34.05 21.49
N ARG A 107 -20.00 34.95 22.29
CA ARG A 107 -21.40 35.38 22.13
C ARG A 107 -21.65 36.00 20.76
N ASP A 108 -20.79 36.94 20.35
CA ASP A 108 -20.98 37.71 19.11
C ASP A 108 -20.80 36.85 17.85
N ASN A 109 -20.19 35.66 17.99
CA ASN A 109 -20.04 34.69 16.91
C ASN A 109 -20.89 33.43 17.09
N TRP A 110 -21.79 33.39 18.08
CA TRP A 110 -22.51 32.18 18.46
C TRP A 110 -23.28 31.54 17.30
N GLU A 111 -23.94 32.34 16.47
CA GLU A 111 -24.67 31.88 15.27
C GLU A 111 -23.80 31.09 14.30
N LYS A 112 -22.51 31.42 14.18
CA LYS A 112 -21.56 30.67 13.34
C LYS A 112 -21.09 29.40 14.02
N ILE A 113 -20.87 29.44 15.34
CA ILE A 113 -20.42 28.29 16.14
C ILE A 113 -21.45 27.17 16.09
N ILE A 114 -22.75 27.50 16.04
CA ILE A 114 -23.85 26.52 16.02
C ILE A 114 -24.42 26.25 14.61
N ASP A 115 -23.77 26.74 13.53
CA ASP A 115 -24.24 26.53 12.15
C ASP A 115 -23.87 25.14 11.62
N PHE A 116 -24.89 24.37 11.26
CA PHE A 116 -24.77 23.01 10.73
C PHE A 116 -24.74 22.93 9.20
N LYS A 117 -24.86 24.04 8.46
CA LYS A 117 -24.88 24.01 6.99
C LYS A 117 -23.62 23.42 6.34
N GLY A 118 -22.48 23.47 7.03
CA GLY A 118 -21.18 22.91 6.61
C GLY A 118 -20.67 21.77 7.50
N ALA A 119 -21.56 21.09 8.24
CA ALA A 119 -21.14 20.17 9.28
C ALA A 119 -20.35 18.95 8.76
N HIS A 120 -19.47 18.45 9.63
CA HIS A 120 -18.69 17.24 9.46
C HIS A 120 -19.33 16.06 10.19
N HIS A 121 -19.01 14.84 9.74
CA HIS A 121 -19.51 13.60 10.34
C HIS A 121 -18.35 12.70 10.75
N PRO A 122 -17.59 13.08 11.80
CA PRO A 122 -16.43 12.29 12.23
C PRO A 122 -16.89 10.89 12.66
N ALA A 123 -16.28 9.86 12.07
CA ALA A 123 -16.56 8.46 12.38
C ALA A 123 -15.67 7.92 13.52
N SER A 124 -14.67 8.68 13.95
CA SER A 124 -13.76 8.31 15.03
C SER A 124 -13.27 9.53 15.81
N THR A 125 -12.75 9.29 17.02
CA THR A 125 -12.07 10.32 17.83
C THR A 125 -10.84 10.90 17.12
N TYR A 126 -10.23 10.14 16.20
CA TYR A 126 -9.11 10.61 15.39
C TYR A 126 -9.55 11.62 14.34
N GLU A 127 -10.61 11.33 13.59
CA GLU A 127 -11.17 12.27 12.61
C GLU A 127 -11.62 13.58 13.28
N ASP A 128 -12.27 13.47 14.45
CA ASP A 128 -12.62 14.62 15.27
C ASP A 128 -11.40 15.46 15.69
N SER A 129 -10.36 14.78 16.20
CA SER A 129 -9.10 15.44 16.57
C SER A 129 -8.39 16.09 15.38
N ALA A 130 -8.49 15.49 14.19
CA ALA A 130 -7.92 16.03 12.95
C ALA A 130 -8.65 17.29 12.50
N LEU A 131 -9.98 17.30 12.54
CA LEU A 131 -10.79 18.49 12.25
C LEU A 131 -10.45 19.64 13.20
N LEU A 132 -10.31 19.35 14.50
CA LEU A 132 -9.88 20.35 15.48
C LEU A 132 -8.45 20.86 15.17
N ALA A 133 -7.51 19.97 14.86
CA ALA A 133 -6.15 20.38 14.52
C ALA A 133 -6.12 21.30 13.28
N MET A 134 -6.94 21.01 12.26
CA MET A 134 -7.09 21.87 11.07
C MET A 134 -7.62 23.26 11.45
N ALA A 135 -8.69 23.32 12.27
CA ALA A 135 -9.25 24.58 12.75
C ALA A 135 -8.25 25.41 13.58
N LEU A 136 -7.42 24.76 14.39
CA LEU A 136 -6.39 25.41 15.20
C LEU A 136 -5.19 25.91 14.39
N GLN A 137 -4.87 25.26 13.27
CA GLN A 137 -3.72 25.60 12.43
C GLN A 137 -3.97 26.79 11.50
N GLY A 138 -5.23 27.01 11.07
CA GLY A 138 -5.61 28.18 10.27
C GLY A 138 -5.28 29.54 10.90
N ASN A 139 -4.95 29.58 12.20
CA ASN A 139 -4.63 30.78 12.96
C ASN A 139 -3.16 30.87 13.42
N ARG A 140 -2.32 29.87 13.12
CA ARG A 140 -0.92 29.84 13.57
C ARG A 140 0.01 30.41 12.51
N GLY A 141 0.30 31.71 12.63
CA GLY A 141 1.53 32.29 12.09
C GLY A 141 2.76 31.63 12.74
N ASN A 142 3.33 30.62 12.06
CA ASN A 142 4.72 30.16 12.10
C ASN A 142 5.51 30.28 13.44
N SER A 143 5.07 29.65 14.53
CA SER A 143 5.82 29.61 15.80
C SER A 143 6.08 28.18 16.29
N LYS A 144 7.38 27.83 16.38
CA LYS A 144 7.93 26.54 16.80
C LYS A 144 7.73 26.32 18.31
N VAL A 145 7.08 25.22 18.70
CA VAL A 145 7.07 24.76 20.10
C VAL A 145 8.28 23.85 20.32
N LYS A 146 9.13 24.20 21.30
CA LYS A 146 10.24 23.35 21.78
C LYS A 146 9.71 22.36 22.82
N SER A 147 9.96 21.07 22.64
CA SER A 147 9.71 20.04 23.65
C SER A 147 10.96 19.81 24.52
N ASN A 148 10.78 19.82 25.84
CA ASN A 148 11.79 19.47 26.85
C ASN A 148 11.66 17.97 27.21
N PRO A 149 12.76 17.21 27.38
CA PRO A 149 12.70 15.81 27.73
C PRO A 149 13.05 15.59 29.21
N THR A 150 12.13 15.03 29.99
CA THR A 150 12.49 14.30 31.23
C THR A 150 11.35 13.40 31.70
N ALA A 151 11.50 12.09 31.48
CA ALA A 151 11.28 11.02 32.46
C ALA A 151 11.34 9.67 31.72
N ALA A 152 12.36 8.88 32.02
CA ALA A 152 12.54 7.54 31.49
C ALA A 152 11.93 6.50 32.45
N SER A 153 11.12 5.57 31.93
CA SER A 153 11.00 4.21 32.45
C SER A 153 10.41 3.25 31.40
N SER A 154 11.03 2.07 31.28
CA SER A 154 10.74 0.94 30.36
C SER A 154 10.62 1.31 28.87
N ALA A 155 11.71 1.09 28.11
CA ALA A 155 11.85 1.51 26.72
C ALA A 155 10.90 0.76 25.76
N SER A 156 9.65 1.20 25.69
CA SER A 156 8.93 1.24 24.42
C SER A 156 9.69 2.23 23.53
N LEU A 157 10.12 1.78 22.35
CA LEU A 157 10.63 2.71 21.34
C LEU A 157 9.51 3.73 21.08
N THR A 158 9.84 5.02 21.15
CA THR A 158 8.95 6.12 20.78
C THR A 158 9.61 6.95 19.69
N GLY A 159 8.83 7.72 18.93
CA GLY A 159 9.34 8.51 17.81
C GLY A 159 9.63 7.69 16.54
N PRO A 160 10.41 8.20 15.58
CA PRO A 160 10.51 7.63 14.23
C PRO A 160 10.91 6.15 14.19
N LEU A 161 11.84 5.71 15.04
CA LEU A 161 12.30 4.32 15.07
C LEU A 161 11.23 3.33 15.53
N SER A 162 10.22 3.78 16.27
CA SER A 162 9.11 2.93 16.71
C SER A 162 8.19 2.53 15.55
N ALA A 163 8.27 3.20 14.40
CA ALA A 163 7.48 2.85 13.23
C ALA A 163 7.91 1.52 12.61
N VAL A 164 9.17 1.12 12.74
CA VAL A 164 9.68 -0.08 12.07
C VAL A 164 8.96 -1.33 12.57
N GLY A 165 8.33 -2.06 11.66
CA GLY A 165 7.57 -3.25 11.97
C GLY A 165 6.08 -3.02 12.25
N VAL A 166 5.60 -1.77 12.26
CA VAL A 166 4.17 -1.46 12.25
C VAL A 166 3.53 -2.12 11.03
N ASN A 167 2.45 -2.87 11.26
CA ASN A 167 1.69 -3.56 10.23
C ASN A 167 0.23 -3.12 10.30
N LEU A 168 -0.31 -2.62 9.20
CA LEU A 168 -1.74 -2.34 9.07
C LEU A 168 -2.43 -3.58 8.52
N LYS A 169 -3.59 -3.90 9.11
CA LYS A 169 -4.49 -4.93 8.56
C LYS A 169 -4.95 -4.52 7.17
N ALA A 170 -5.34 -5.53 6.39
CA ALA A 170 -5.75 -5.33 5.02
C ALA A 170 -6.95 -4.36 4.93
N ARG A 171 -6.82 -3.32 4.11
CA ARG A 171 -7.90 -2.41 3.73
C ARG A 171 -8.48 -2.86 2.40
N SER A 172 -9.81 -2.95 2.31
CA SER A 172 -10.49 -3.26 1.06
C SER A 172 -10.54 -2.03 0.15
N PHE A 173 -10.43 -2.26 -1.15
CA PHE A 173 -10.58 -1.26 -2.21
C PHE A 173 -11.31 -1.90 -3.39
N THR A 174 -12.51 -1.41 -3.68
CA THR A 174 -13.33 -1.90 -4.79
C THR A 174 -13.29 -0.89 -5.93
N TYR A 175 -13.11 -1.38 -7.15
CA TYR A 175 -13.12 -0.55 -8.35
C TYR A 175 -13.78 -1.27 -9.53
N ASN A 176 -14.20 -0.48 -10.51
CA ASN A 176 -14.74 -0.96 -11.77
C ASN A 176 -14.13 -0.22 -12.97
N ALA A 177 -14.67 -0.46 -14.16
CA ALA A 177 -14.18 0.13 -15.40
C ALA A 177 -14.16 1.67 -15.37
N LYS A 178 -15.10 2.33 -14.67
CA LYS A 178 -15.13 3.79 -14.53
C LYS A 178 -13.88 4.30 -13.84
N ASP A 179 -13.44 3.64 -12.76
CA ASP A 179 -12.26 4.04 -12.00
C ASP A 179 -10.98 3.81 -12.81
N VAL A 180 -10.94 2.72 -13.58
CA VAL A 180 -9.84 2.42 -14.51
C VAL A 180 -9.72 3.49 -15.60
N ILE A 181 -10.84 3.88 -16.21
CA ILE A 181 -10.88 4.92 -17.26
C ILE A 181 -10.53 6.28 -16.66
N LEU A 182 -11.07 6.62 -15.48
CA LEU A 182 -10.74 7.86 -14.77
C LEU A 182 -9.25 7.98 -14.47
N TYR A 183 -8.62 6.88 -14.08
CA TYR A 183 -7.17 6.85 -13.90
C TYR A 183 -6.43 7.07 -15.21
N ALA A 184 -6.82 6.35 -16.28
CA ALA A 184 -6.20 6.49 -17.60
C ALA A 184 -6.24 7.94 -18.11
N LEU A 185 -7.40 8.61 -18.02
CA LEU A 185 -7.54 10.04 -18.31
C LEU A 185 -6.68 10.90 -17.38
N GLY A 186 -6.69 10.61 -16.09
CA GLY A 186 -5.90 11.32 -15.07
C GLY A 186 -4.38 11.24 -15.28
N VAL A 187 -3.89 10.21 -15.97
CA VAL A 187 -2.48 10.09 -16.38
C VAL A 187 -2.27 10.37 -17.88
N GLY A 188 -3.22 11.02 -18.53
CA GLY A 188 -3.04 11.64 -19.83
C GLY A 188 -3.27 10.74 -21.04
N VAL A 189 -3.97 9.61 -20.90
CA VAL A 189 -4.47 8.88 -22.09
C VAL A 189 -5.54 9.73 -22.78
N SER A 190 -5.44 9.82 -24.11
CA SER A 190 -6.34 10.59 -24.95
C SER A 190 -7.01 9.69 -25.99
N THR A 191 -8.19 10.10 -26.47
CA THR A 191 -8.83 9.48 -27.65
C THR A 191 -8.04 9.73 -28.93
N GLU A 192 -7.10 10.67 -28.92
CA GLU A 192 -6.16 10.92 -30.03
C GLU A 192 -4.95 9.97 -30.02
N ASP A 193 -4.72 9.23 -28.92
CA ASP A 193 -3.63 8.25 -28.87
C ASP A 193 -3.94 7.07 -29.79
N GLU A 194 -2.95 6.64 -30.56
CA GLU A 194 -3.02 5.40 -31.32
C GLU A 194 -3.23 4.21 -30.35
N ASN A 195 -4.38 3.54 -30.48
CA ASN A 195 -4.88 2.49 -29.58
C ASN A 195 -5.24 2.97 -28.15
N GLY A 196 -5.45 4.26 -27.92
CA GLY A 196 -5.87 4.80 -26.61
C GLY A 196 -7.21 4.25 -26.10
N LEU A 197 -8.10 3.84 -27.02
CA LEU A 197 -9.42 3.28 -26.69
C LEU A 197 -9.35 2.04 -25.79
N GLN A 198 -8.27 1.25 -25.86
CA GLN A 198 -8.11 0.08 -25.00
C GLN A 198 -8.02 0.43 -23.50
N PHE A 199 -7.78 1.70 -23.16
CA PHE A 199 -7.76 2.18 -21.78
C PHE A 199 -8.97 3.07 -21.44
N LEU A 200 -9.74 3.48 -22.45
CA LEU A 200 -10.79 4.51 -22.32
C LEU A 200 -12.20 4.00 -22.62
N TYR A 201 -12.34 2.82 -23.23
CA TYR A 201 -13.62 2.26 -23.62
C TYR A 201 -13.78 0.83 -23.11
N GLU A 202 -14.71 0.65 -22.18
CA GLU A 202 -14.95 -0.61 -21.48
C GLU A 202 -15.43 -1.76 -22.37
N ASN A 203 -15.95 -1.47 -23.57
CA ASN A 203 -16.33 -2.48 -24.56
C ASN A 203 -15.28 -2.66 -25.67
N SER A 204 -14.11 -2.04 -25.56
CA SER A 204 -12.96 -2.37 -26.42
C SER A 204 -12.57 -3.84 -26.19
N GLU A 205 -12.28 -4.60 -27.26
CA GLU A 205 -11.88 -6.01 -27.15
C GLU A 205 -10.63 -6.19 -26.26
N ASP A 206 -9.72 -5.21 -26.30
CA ASP A 206 -8.49 -5.18 -25.52
C ASP A 206 -8.58 -4.28 -24.26
N PHE A 207 -9.79 -4.01 -23.75
CA PHE A 207 -9.96 -3.14 -22.58
C PHE A 207 -9.12 -3.64 -21.39
N SER A 208 -8.22 -2.80 -20.89
CA SER A 208 -7.31 -3.17 -19.82
C SER A 208 -6.94 -1.98 -18.94
N PRO A 209 -6.65 -2.18 -17.64
CA PRO A 209 -6.08 -1.12 -16.82
C PRO A 209 -4.64 -0.81 -17.21
N LEU A 210 -4.26 0.47 -17.10
CA LEU A 210 -2.84 0.84 -17.09
C LEU A 210 -2.13 0.16 -15.90
N PRO A 211 -0.92 -0.40 -16.09
CA PRO A 211 -0.24 -1.15 -15.04
C PRO A 211 -0.04 -0.38 -13.73
N THR A 212 0.18 0.93 -13.80
CA THR A 212 0.38 1.79 -12.61
C THR A 212 -0.90 2.11 -11.86
N PHE A 213 -2.08 1.72 -12.37
CA PHE A 213 -3.33 1.74 -11.59
C PHE A 213 -3.23 0.88 -10.32
N GLY A 214 -2.37 -0.14 -10.31
CA GLY A 214 -2.10 -0.99 -9.14
C GLY A 214 -1.58 -0.24 -7.91
N ILE A 215 -1.17 1.03 -8.07
CA ILE A 215 -0.81 1.92 -6.98
C ILE A 215 -2.05 2.48 -6.27
N VAL A 216 -3.21 2.63 -6.96
CA VAL A 216 -4.40 3.26 -6.38
C VAL A 216 -4.94 2.51 -5.15
N PRO A 217 -5.11 1.16 -5.15
CA PRO A 217 -5.48 0.43 -3.94
C PRO A 217 -4.44 0.58 -2.81
N SER A 218 -3.16 0.56 -3.18
CA SER A 218 -2.03 0.75 -2.25
C SER A 218 -2.02 2.14 -1.63
N GLN A 219 -2.35 3.17 -2.41
CA GLN A 219 -2.47 4.56 -1.99
C GLN A 219 -3.60 4.73 -0.99
N ALA A 220 -4.74 4.08 -1.19
CA ALA A 220 -5.87 4.15 -0.26
C ALA A 220 -5.48 3.67 1.15
N THR A 221 -4.63 2.65 1.27
CA THR A 221 -4.08 2.21 2.57
C THR A 221 -3.04 3.19 3.12
N MET A 222 -2.16 3.71 2.26
CA MET A 222 -1.13 4.68 2.69
C MET A 222 -1.74 5.99 3.21
N MET A 223 -2.81 6.45 2.56
CA MET A 223 -3.48 7.72 2.85
C MET A 223 -4.64 7.59 3.84
N GLY A 224 -4.94 6.38 4.34
CA GLY A 224 -6.03 6.13 5.29
C GLY A 224 -5.83 6.72 6.69
N GLY A 225 -4.60 7.15 7.01
CA GLY A 225 -4.26 7.79 8.29
C GLY A 225 -3.91 6.80 9.42
N GLU A 226 -4.30 5.53 9.32
CA GLU A 226 -4.11 4.55 10.39
C GLU A 226 -2.63 4.30 10.71
N LEU A 227 -1.75 4.42 9.70
CA LEU A 227 -0.30 4.30 9.89
C LEU A 227 0.22 5.21 11.02
N TRP A 228 -0.12 6.49 10.94
CA TRP A 228 0.44 7.51 11.83
C TRP A 228 -0.10 7.38 13.26
N SER A 229 -1.34 6.91 13.42
CA SER A 229 -1.90 6.59 14.74
C SER A 229 -1.21 5.43 15.46
N GLN A 230 -0.53 4.54 14.73
CA GLN A 230 0.13 3.37 15.30
C GLN A 230 1.59 3.61 15.69
N ILE A 231 2.12 4.83 15.47
CA ILE A 231 3.51 5.16 15.76
C ILE A 231 3.59 6.05 17.01
N PRO A 232 3.86 5.48 18.20
CA PRO A 232 3.82 6.24 19.44
C PRO A 232 4.90 7.33 19.47
N GLY A 233 4.49 8.55 19.80
CA GLY A 233 5.41 9.68 19.98
C GLY A 233 5.98 10.27 18.70
N TRP A 234 5.41 9.96 17.52
CA TRP A 234 5.77 10.61 16.26
C TRP A 234 4.57 11.37 15.67
N SER A 235 4.55 12.70 15.86
CA SER A 235 3.54 13.58 15.29
C SER A 235 4.05 14.18 13.98
N VAL A 236 3.54 13.68 12.85
CA VAL A 236 3.97 14.15 11.52
C VAL A 236 3.13 15.34 11.04
N ASP A 237 3.83 16.41 10.66
CA ASP A 237 3.24 17.53 9.94
C ASP A 237 3.08 17.17 8.45
N PHE A 238 1.83 16.93 8.02
CA PHE A 238 1.53 16.52 6.65
C PHE A 238 1.89 17.56 5.59
N THR A 239 2.04 18.85 5.94
CA THR A 239 2.53 19.88 5.01
C THR A 239 4.00 19.69 4.65
N LYS A 240 4.74 18.92 5.47
CA LYS A 240 6.15 18.57 5.31
C LYS A 240 6.38 17.14 4.84
N LEU A 241 5.31 16.40 4.56
CA LEU A 241 5.36 15.03 4.07
C LEU A 241 5.50 15.03 2.55
N LEU A 242 6.66 14.60 2.06
CA LEU A 242 6.96 14.50 0.64
C LEU A 242 7.02 13.04 0.21
N HIS A 243 6.45 12.72 -0.94
CA HIS A 243 6.66 11.42 -1.56
C HIS A 243 8.01 11.41 -2.27
N GLY A 244 9.00 10.68 -1.75
CA GLY A 244 10.38 10.68 -2.24
C GLY A 244 10.68 9.64 -3.32
N GLU A 245 10.22 8.40 -3.14
CA GLU A 245 10.44 7.33 -4.12
C GLU A 245 9.24 6.39 -4.17
N MET A 246 8.98 5.82 -5.37
CA MET A 246 7.93 4.84 -5.59
C MET A 246 8.49 3.62 -6.31
N TYR A 247 8.10 2.43 -5.84
CA TYR A 247 8.24 1.17 -6.55
C TYR A 247 6.88 0.47 -6.65
N ILE A 248 6.55 -0.11 -7.80
CA ILE A 248 5.42 -1.01 -7.99
C ILE A 248 5.86 -2.25 -8.79
N GLU A 249 5.38 -3.41 -8.42
CA GLU A 249 5.48 -4.66 -9.16
C GLU A 249 4.10 -5.30 -9.28
N ASN A 250 3.70 -5.59 -10.51
CA ASN A 250 2.47 -6.30 -10.81
C ASN A 250 2.81 -7.80 -10.87
N ILE A 251 2.34 -8.54 -9.87
CA ILE A 251 2.54 -9.98 -9.76
C ILE A 251 1.63 -10.70 -10.75
N LYS A 252 0.43 -10.15 -10.97
CA LYS A 252 -0.53 -10.57 -11.99
C LYS A 252 -1.06 -9.33 -12.73
N PRO A 253 -1.56 -9.48 -13.97
CA PRO A 253 -2.31 -8.41 -14.63
C PRO A 253 -3.48 -7.93 -13.77
N LEU A 254 -3.71 -6.62 -13.75
CA LEU A 254 -4.84 -6.03 -13.02
C LEU A 254 -6.15 -6.36 -13.74
N PRO A 255 -7.17 -6.86 -13.03
CA PRO A 255 -8.50 -7.02 -13.62
C PRO A 255 -9.15 -5.67 -13.91
N THR A 256 -10.14 -5.62 -14.79
CA THR A 256 -10.88 -4.39 -15.14
C THR A 256 -11.90 -3.96 -14.08
N SER A 257 -12.18 -4.85 -13.12
CA SER A 257 -12.94 -4.59 -11.90
C SER A 257 -12.54 -5.63 -10.85
N ALA A 258 -12.40 -5.22 -9.60
CA ALA A 258 -12.17 -6.15 -8.49
C ALA A 258 -12.41 -5.48 -7.13
N THR A 259 -12.61 -6.32 -6.12
CA THR A 259 -12.36 -5.97 -4.72
C THR A 259 -10.97 -6.49 -4.36
N LEU A 260 -10.08 -5.59 -3.95
CA LEU A 260 -8.71 -5.90 -3.56
C LEU A 260 -8.47 -5.56 -2.09
N TYR A 261 -7.55 -6.28 -1.45
CA TYR A 261 -7.20 -6.13 -0.05
C TYR A 261 -5.73 -5.79 0.08
N THR A 262 -5.42 -4.62 0.64
CA THR A 262 -4.04 -4.11 0.71
C THR A 262 -3.56 -4.06 2.15
N GLU A 263 -2.53 -4.85 2.47
CA GLU A 263 -1.78 -4.79 3.73
C GLU A 263 -0.61 -3.82 3.60
N LEU A 264 -0.24 -3.15 4.70
CA LEU A 264 0.92 -2.25 4.75
C LEU A 264 1.86 -2.66 5.88
N LYS A 265 3.16 -2.60 5.62
CA LYS A 265 4.21 -2.82 6.61
C LYS A 265 5.30 -1.77 6.50
N VAL A 266 5.60 -1.07 7.59
CA VAL A 266 6.79 -0.22 7.66
C VAL A 266 8.02 -1.11 7.81
N VAL A 267 8.94 -1.02 6.86
CA VAL A 267 10.13 -1.87 6.82
C VAL A 267 11.37 -1.17 7.32
N ASP A 268 11.46 0.15 7.22
CA ASP A 268 12.62 0.90 7.68
C ASP A 268 12.30 2.37 7.95
N VAL A 269 13.11 3.02 8.78
CA VAL A 269 13.08 4.48 8.97
C VAL A 269 14.51 5.01 9.00
N LEU A 270 14.83 5.94 8.09
CA LEU A 270 16.17 6.48 7.91
C LEU A 270 16.29 7.91 8.41
N ASP A 271 17.43 8.22 9.03
CA ASP A 271 17.77 9.59 9.44
C ASP A 271 18.63 10.26 8.35
N LYS A 272 18.11 11.33 7.75
CA LYS A 272 18.84 12.13 6.74
C LYS A 272 19.37 13.45 7.29
N GLY A 273 19.28 13.67 8.61
CA GLY A 273 19.66 14.90 9.28
C GLY A 273 18.65 16.03 9.06
N SER A 274 18.35 16.37 7.79
CA SER A 274 17.33 17.36 7.44
C SER A 274 15.89 16.82 7.49
N GLY A 275 15.71 15.51 7.64
CA GLY A 275 14.40 14.86 7.71
C GLY A 275 14.51 13.36 7.97
N ALA A 276 13.37 12.71 8.17
CA ALA A 276 13.25 11.26 8.24
C ALA A 276 12.79 10.68 6.89
N VAL A 277 13.18 9.45 6.58
CA VAL A 277 12.59 8.68 5.48
C VAL A 277 11.86 7.48 6.06
N LEU A 278 10.55 7.40 5.91
CA LEU A 278 9.77 6.20 6.22
C LEU A 278 9.68 5.33 4.96
N ILE A 279 10.13 4.08 5.07
CA ILE A 279 10.03 3.09 3.99
C ILE A 279 9.01 2.04 4.40
N SER A 280 8.00 1.84 3.55
CA SER A 280 6.93 0.88 3.79
C SER A 280 6.61 0.10 2.54
N ASN A 281 6.26 -1.17 2.73
CA ASN A 281 5.79 -2.05 1.68
C ASN A 281 4.28 -2.22 1.78
N THR A 282 3.62 -2.34 0.64
CA THR A 282 2.23 -2.78 0.57
C THR A 282 2.11 -4.05 -0.26
N LEU A 283 1.28 -4.98 0.20
CA LEU A 283 0.93 -6.18 -0.55
C LEU A 283 -0.57 -6.16 -0.82
N THR A 284 -0.94 -6.08 -2.09
CA THR A 284 -2.33 -6.10 -2.56
C THR A 284 -2.69 -7.51 -2.99
N LYS A 285 -3.79 -8.04 -2.47
CA LYS A 285 -4.31 -9.38 -2.75
C LYS A 285 -5.73 -9.30 -3.32
N ASP A 286 -6.13 -10.30 -4.09
CA ASP A 286 -7.52 -10.47 -4.51
C ASP A 286 -8.37 -11.12 -3.39
N GLU A 287 -9.67 -11.32 -3.66
CA GLU A 287 -10.63 -11.95 -2.74
C GLU A 287 -10.26 -13.40 -2.35
N LYS A 288 -9.41 -14.07 -3.13
CA LYS A 288 -8.92 -15.42 -2.83
C LYS A 288 -7.64 -15.40 -1.97
N GLY A 289 -7.13 -14.21 -1.69
CA GLY A 289 -5.86 -14.01 -0.97
C GLY A 289 -4.63 -14.14 -1.85
N ASP A 290 -4.78 -14.24 -3.17
CA ASP A 290 -3.64 -14.34 -4.07
C ASP A 290 -2.98 -12.96 -4.26
N PRO A 291 -1.64 -12.86 -4.26
CA PRO A 291 -0.95 -11.61 -4.54
C PRO A 291 -1.25 -11.07 -5.95
N VAL A 292 -1.60 -9.78 -6.03
CA VAL A 292 -1.88 -9.05 -7.27
C VAL A 292 -0.76 -8.05 -7.56
N SER A 293 -0.41 -7.22 -6.57
CA SER A 293 0.69 -6.26 -6.69
C SER A 293 1.43 -6.07 -5.38
N TRP A 294 2.69 -5.67 -5.49
CA TRP A 294 3.53 -5.29 -4.37
C TRP A 294 4.14 -3.92 -4.65
N ALA A 295 4.10 -3.03 -3.68
CA ALA A 295 4.62 -1.67 -3.83
C ALA A 295 5.51 -1.29 -2.66
N GLN A 296 6.51 -0.44 -2.90
CA GLN A 296 7.32 0.15 -1.84
C GLN A 296 7.28 1.67 -1.95
N TRP A 297 6.86 2.29 -0.85
CA TRP A 297 6.74 3.72 -0.67
C TRP A 297 7.93 4.22 0.14
N SER A 298 8.45 5.37 -0.27
CA SER A 298 9.47 6.11 0.47
C SER A 298 8.97 7.52 0.70
N LEU A 299 8.60 7.82 1.95
CA LEU A 299 8.10 9.13 2.36
C LEU A 299 9.20 9.89 3.07
N PHE A 300 9.47 11.11 2.65
CA PHE A 300 10.43 12.01 3.29
C PHE A 300 9.67 13.04 4.15
N ILE A 301 9.93 13.06 5.45
CA ILE A 301 9.32 14.00 6.39
C ILE A 301 10.36 15.08 6.72
N VAL A 302 10.15 16.28 6.16
CA VAL A 302 11.08 17.41 6.34
C VAL A 302 11.10 17.83 7.81
N GLY A 303 12.30 18.02 8.37
CA GLY A 303 12.50 18.49 9.74
C GLY A 303 12.56 17.38 10.79
N GLU A 304 12.07 16.18 10.49
CA GLU A 304 12.02 15.04 11.42
C GLU A 304 13.32 14.21 11.44
N GLY A 305 14.47 14.84 11.17
CA GLY A 305 15.79 14.19 11.21
C GLY A 305 16.50 14.34 12.56
N ASN A 306 17.76 13.90 12.64
CA ASN A 306 18.64 13.95 13.81
C ASN A 306 18.19 13.11 15.02
N PHE A 307 17.45 12.02 14.77
CA PHE A 307 17.04 11.05 15.79
C PHE A 307 18.03 9.88 15.97
N GLY A 308 19.14 9.88 15.21
CA GLY A 308 20.22 8.88 15.35
C GLY A 308 19.94 7.56 14.65
N GLY A 309 19.01 7.53 13.69
CA GLY A 309 18.68 6.34 12.90
C GLY A 309 19.71 6.00 11.81
N PRO A 310 19.54 4.85 11.13
CA PRO A 310 20.40 4.47 10.02
C PRO A 310 20.29 5.46 8.85
N ARG A 311 21.41 5.73 8.17
CA ARG A 311 21.44 6.63 6.99
C ARG A 311 21.07 5.93 5.68
N LYS A 312 21.17 4.61 5.63
CA LYS A 312 20.94 3.76 4.45
C LYS A 312 20.08 2.57 4.84
N SER A 313 19.23 2.12 3.93
CA SER A 313 18.44 0.91 4.09
C SER A 313 19.00 -0.20 3.21
N THR A 314 19.06 -1.43 3.73
CA THR A 314 19.25 -2.65 2.93
C THR A 314 17.92 -3.23 2.43
N LYS A 315 16.78 -2.67 2.86
CA LYS A 315 15.42 -3.11 2.50
C LYS A 315 14.79 -2.26 1.40
N ALA A 316 15.39 -1.12 1.07
CA ALA A 316 14.94 -0.27 -0.02
C ALA A 316 15.26 -0.91 -1.39
N VAL A 317 14.27 -0.93 -2.29
CA VAL A 317 14.50 -1.31 -3.69
C VAL A 317 15.42 -0.27 -4.33
N PRO A 318 16.56 -0.67 -4.92
CA PRO A 318 17.58 0.26 -5.40
C PRO A 318 17.10 1.06 -6.61
N LEU A 319 17.64 2.28 -6.71
CA LEU A 319 17.61 3.11 -7.92
C LEU A 319 18.84 2.79 -8.78
N TYR A 320 18.75 3.10 -10.07
CA TYR A 320 19.86 2.96 -11.00
C TYR A 320 20.00 4.20 -11.87
N ASP A 321 21.24 4.67 -12.01
CA ASP A 321 21.53 5.78 -12.93
C ASP A 321 21.24 5.36 -14.38
N ALA A 322 20.80 6.33 -15.18
CA ALA A 322 20.61 6.11 -16.61
C ALA A 322 21.95 5.78 -17.30
N PRO A 323 21.94 4.93 -18.36
CA PRO A 323 23.12 4.66 -19.16
C PRO A 323 23.78 5.94 -19.68
N LYS A 324 25.13 5.98 -19.66
CA LYS A 324 25.93 7.14 -20.13
C LYS A 324 26.07 7.14 -21.67
N ARG A 325 24.94 7.10 -22.37
CA ARG A 325 24.80 7.15 -23.84
C ARG A 325 23.52 7.91 -24.20
N SER A 326 23.31 8.26 -25.47
CA SER A 326 22.05 8.88 -25.91
C SER A 326 20.85 7.96 -25.64
N PRO A 327 19.67 8.52 -25.32
CA PRO A 327 18.42 7.75 -25.19
C PRO A 327 18.10 6.98 -26.47
N ASP A 328 17.51 5.79 -26.32
CA ASP A 328 16.97 5.01 -27.44
C ASP A 328 15.65 5.60 -27.95
N ALA A 329 14.89 6.23 -27.06
CA ALA A 329 13.68 6.98 -27.38
C ALA A 329 13.53 8.16 -26.41
N THR A 330 12.94 9.24 -26.92
CA THR A 330 12.55 10.42 -26.14
C THR A 330 11.14 10.81 -26.58
N GLU A 331 10.22 10.98 -25.63
CA GLU A 331 8.86 11.44 -25.90
C GLU A 331 8.50 12.62 -25.01
N GLU A 332 7.84 13.62 -25.60
CA GLU A 332 7.33 14.77 -24.88
C GLU A 332 5.84 14.60 -24.60
N PHE A 333 5.40 15.05 -23.42
CA PHE A 333 4.00 15.07 -23.05
C PHE A 333 3.65 16.40 -22.37
N LYS A 334 2.76 17.17 -23.01
CA LYS A 334 2.22 18.40 -22.42
C LYS A 334 1.12 18.01 -21.43
N THR A 335 1.35 18.26 -20.14
CA THR A 335 0.30 18.08 -19.14
C THR A 335 -0.79 19.13 -19.34
N ASP A 336 -2.04 18.78 -19.03
CA ASP A 336 -3.13 19.76 -18.98
C ASP A 336 -2.95 20.71 -17.78
N ILE A 337 -3.49 21.93 -17.88
CA ILE A 337 -3.52 22.88 -16.77
C ILE A 337 -4.37 22.35 -15.61
N ASP A 338 -5.39 21.53 -15.91
CA ASP A 338 -6.29 20.89 -14.95
C ASP A 338 -5.89 19.43 -14.64
N GLN A 339 -4.70 18.99 -15.05
CA GLN A 339 -4.25 17.59 -14.88
C GLN A 339 -4.31 17.13 -13.42
N ALA A 340 -3.91 17.99 -12.47
CA ALA A 340 -3.96 17.69 -11.04
C ALA A 340 -5.41 17.63 -10.51
N ALA A 341 -6.29 18.48 -11.04
CA ALA A 341 -7.71 18.52 -10.68
C ALA A 341 -8.45 17.25 -11.11
N LEU A 342 -8.04 16.67 -12.24
CA LEU A 342 -8.54 15.37 -12.71
C LEU A 342 -7.89 14.21 -11.94
N TYR A 343 -6.56 14.17 -11.85
CA TYR A 343 -5.83 13.05 -11.26
C TYR A 343 -6.22 12.79 -9.80
N ARG A 344 -6.42 13.85 -9.00
CA ARG A 344 -6.82 13.73 -7.58
C ARG A 344 -8.12 12.95 -7.37
N LEU A 345 -8.98 12.85 -8.38
CA LEU A 345 -10.22 12.08 -8.28
C LEU A 345 -9.98 10.59 -8.05
N ASN A 346 -8.78 10.09 -8.36
CA ASN A 346 -8.34 8.71 -8.14
C ASN A 346 -7.97 8.37 -6.69
N GLY A 347 -7.97 9.34 -5.75
CA GLY A 347 -7.82 9.06 -4.32
C GLY A 347 -7.01 10.11 -3.55
N ASP A 348 -5.94 10.64 -4.14
CA ASP A 348 -5.10 11.64 -3.49
C ASP A 348 -5.75 13.04 -3.48
N ARG A 349 -6.47 13.33 -2.39
CA ARG A 349 -7.19 14.59 -2.20
C ARG A 349 -6.35 15.70 -1.56
N ASN A 350 -5.04 15.53 -1.40
CA ASN A 350 -4.18 16.52 -0.74
C ASN A 350 -4.35 17.94 -1.36
N PRO A 351 -4.69 18.97 -0.56
CA PRO A 351 -4.92 20.32 -1.06
C PRO A 351 -3.70 20.94 -1.76
N LEU A 352 -2.48 20.45 -1.48
CA LEU A 352 -1.24 20.84 -2.15
C LEU A 352 -1.33 20.85 -3.68
N HIS A 353 -2.21 20.02 -4.24
CA HIS A 353 -2.36 19.82 -5.68
C HIS A 353 -3.49 20.63 -6.32
N ILE A 354 -4.22 21.45 -5.55
CA ILE A 354 -5.36 22.22 -6.09
C ILE A 354 -5.55 23.59 -5.45
N ASP A 355 -5.23 23.76 -4.17
CA ASP A 355 -5.44 24.99 -3.40
C ASP A 355 -4.15 25.83 -3.38
N PRO A 356 -4.15 27.03 -3.99
CA PRO A 356 -2.97 27.92 -3.99
C PRO A 356 -2.52 28.35 -2.60
N ALA A 357 -3.45 28.59 -1.66
CA ALA A 357 -3.09 29.00 -0.30
C ALA A 357 -2.37 27.87 0.42
N PHE A 358 -2.84 26.64 0.26
CA PHE A 358 -2.19 25.47 0.84
C PHE A 358 -0.83 25.17 0.20
N ALA A 359 -0.72 25.28 -1.12
CA ALA A 359 0.55 25.13 -1.81
C ALA A 359 1.60 26.15 -1.33
N ALA A 360 1.18 27.41 -1.11
CA ALA A 360 2.04 28.45 -0.56
C ALA A 360 2.55 28.14 0.85
N MET A 361 1.71 27.55 1.72
CA MET A 361 2.14 27.09 3.05
C MET A 361 3.23 26.01 2.97
N GLY A 362 3.15 25.12 1.96
CA GLY A 362 4.17 24.12 1.66
C GLY A 362 5.44 24.66 0.99
N GLY A 363 5.51 25.97 0.73
CA GLY A 363 6.65 26.62 0.09
C GLY A 363 6.63 26.58 -1.44
N PHE A 364 5.48 26.28 -2.06
CA PHE A 364 5.30 26.29 -3.51
C PHE A 364 4.61 27.57 -3.98
N SER A 365 5.05 28.13 -5.11
CA SER A 365 4.45 29.35 -5.65
C SER A 365 3.03 29.14 -6.21
N GLN A 366 2.65 27.89 -6.47
CA GLN A 366 1.34 27.47 -6.98
C GLN A 366 1.16 25.96 -6.76
N PRO A 367 -0.07 25.42 -6.91
CA PRO A 367 -0.30 23.98 -6.81
C PRO A 367 0.58 23.17 -7.76
N ILE A 368 1.10 22.05 -7.27
CA ILE A 368 1.97 21.16 -8.03
C ILE A 368 1.22 19.91 -8.47
N LEU A 369 1.63 19.30 -9.58
CA LEU A 369 1.11 18.02 -10.03
C LEU A 369 1.59 16.89 -9.10
N HIS A 370 0.73 15.91 -8.86
CA HIS A 370 1.07 14.74 -8.06
C HIS A 370 2.26 13.99 -8.65
N GLY A 371 3.21 13.59 -7.80
CA GLY A 371 4.32 12.70 -8.17
C GLY A 371 3.84 11.47 -8.94
N LEU A 372 2.80 10.82 -8.41
CA LEU A 372 2.23 9.61 -8.99
C LEU A 372 1.47 9.85 -10.31
N CYS A 373 1.07 11.09 -10.63
CA CYS A 373 0.51 11.42 -11.94
C CYS A 373 1.59 11.36 -13.01
N PHE A 374 2.68 12.11 -12.84
CA PHE A 374 3.78 12.08 -13.82
C PHE A 374 4.61 10.80 -13.78
N PHE A 375 4.52 10.01 -12.70
CA PHE A 375 4.92 8.60 -12.68
C PHE A 375 4.10 7.76 -13.66
N GLY A 376 2.76 7.86 -13.61
CA GLY A 376 1.85 7.16 -14.52
C GLY A 376 2.02 7.61 -15.97
N ILE A 377 2.22 8.90 -16.21
CA ILE A 377 2.52 9.44 -17.56
C ILE A 377 3.80 8.81 -18.12
N ALA A 378 4.89 8.78 -17.34
CA ALA A 378 6.13 8.14 -17.77
C ALA A 378 5.94 6.64 -18.05
N ALA A 379 5.16 5.94 -17.21
CA ALA A 379 4.88 4.52 -17.39
C ALA A 379 4.12 4.23 -18.70
N ARG A 380 3.07 5.01 -19.03
CA ARG A 380 2.32 4.81 -20.28
C ARG A 380 3.16 5.12 -21.52
N ILE A 381 4.02 6.14 -21.46
CA ILE A 381 4.95 6.47 -22.54
C ILE A 381 5.91 5.30 -22.79
N ILE A 382 6.48 4.72 -21.73
CA ILE A 382 7.36 3.55 -21.84
C ILE A 382 6.60 2.34 -22.39
N LEU A 383 5.36 2.11 -21.91
CA LEU A 383 4.52 1.02 -22.39
C LEU A 383 4.19 1.16 -23.89
N LYS A 384 3.90 2.38 -24.35
CA LYS A 384 3.69 2.70 -25.77
C LYS A 384 4.93 2.36 -26.60
N ASN A 385 6.09 2.88 -26.20
CA ASN A 385 7.33 2.75 -26.97
C ASN A 385 7.91 1.32 -26.99
N PHE A 386 7.86 0.60 -25.86
CA PHE A 386 8.56 -0.68 -25.72
C PHE A 386 7.65 -1.90 -25.60
N CYS A 387 6.36 -1.70 -25.32
CA CYS A 387 5.40 -2.79 -25.15
C CYS A 387 4.23 -2.74 -26.15
N LYS A 388 4.18 -1.75 -27.05
CA LYS A 388 3.03 -1.53 -27.95
C LYS A 388 1.72 -1.43 -27.19
N ASN A 389 1.75 -0.77 -26.03
CA ASN A 389 0.65 -0.66 -25.08
C ASN A 389 0.13 -2.00 -24.49
N ASP A 390 0.83 -3.12 -24.66
CA ASP A 390 0.44 -4.39 -24.02
C ASP A 390 0.75 -4.36 -22.51
N ALA A 391 -0.26 -4.02 -21.70
CA ALA A 391 -0.15 -3.91 -20.25
C ALA A 391 0.35 -5.20 -19.56
N LYS A 392 0.16 -6.37 -20.19
CA LYS A 392 0.63 -7.68 -19.66
C LYS A 392 2.15 -7.80 -19.68
N LEU A 393 2.84 -6.94 -20.44
CA LEU A 393 4.30 -6.91 -20.47
C LEU A 393 4.92 -6.11 -19.34
N PHE A 394 4.17 -5.24 -18.68
CA PHE A 394 4.72 -4.49 -17.55
C PHE A 394 4.89 -5.42 -16.35
N LYS A 395 6.11 -5.50 -15.81
CA LYS A 395 6.39 -6.25 -14.59
C LYS A 395 6.54 -5.34 -13.39
N ALA A 396 7.45 -4.38 -13.45
CA ALA A 396 7.74 -3.50 -12.32
C ALA A 396 8.25 -2.13 -12.77
N MET A 397 8.15 -1.13 -11.89
CA MET A 397 8.71 0.20 -12.10
C MET A 397 9.21 0.80 -10.79
N LYS A 398 10.39 1.42 -10.83
CA LYS A 398 11.00 2.17 -9.73
C LYS A 398 11.32 3.58 -10.21
N THR A 399 11.20 4.58 -9.32
CA THR A 399 11.83 5.89 -9.54
C THR A 399 11.99 6.68 -8.24
N ARG A 400 12.72 7.79 -8.32
CA ARG A 400 12.79 8.85 -7.31
C ARG A 400 12.18 10.14 -7.86
N PHE A 401 11.31 10.75 -7.08
CA PHE A 401 10.80 12.10 -7.31
C PHE A 401 11.89 13.11 -6.91
N ALA A 402 12.39 13.87 -7.87
CA ALA A 402 13.51 14.79 -7.67
C ALA A 402 13.06 16.26 -7.57
N ARG A 403 12.04 16.65 -8.34
CA ARG A 403 11.48 18.01 -8.39
C ARG A 403 9.99 17.96 -8.70
N SER A 404 9.27 18.97 -8.22
CA SER A 404 7.85 19.15 -8.52
C SER A 404 7.63 19.56 -9.98
N VAL A 405 6.47 19.16 -10.52
CA VAL A 405 5.97 19.56 -11.83
C VAL A 405 4.77 20.47 -11.61
N ILE A 406 4.62 21.52 -12.41
CA ILE A 406 3.44 22.37 -12.41
C ILE A 406 2.48 21.88 -13.51
N PRO A 407 1.17 21.69 -13.25
CA PRO A 407 0.19 21.39 -14.29
C PRO A 407 0.27 22.38 -15.46
N GLY A 408 0.21 21.90 -16.69
CA GLY A 408 0.46 22.69 -17.89
C GLY A 408 1.91 22.67 -18.39
N GLN A 409 2.88 22.14 -17.63
CA GLN A 409 4.26 21.98 -18.10
C GLN A 409 4.43 20.77 -19.02
N THR A 410 5.49 20.78 -19.83
CA THR A 410 5.85 19.66 -20.71
C THR A 410 6.85 18.74 -20.04
N LEU A 411 6.49 17.47 -19.92
CA LEU A 411 7.38 16.39 -19.52
C LEU A 411 8.18 15.90 -20.72
N VAL A 412 9.47 15.59 -20.53
CA VAL A 412 10.34 14.94 -21.51
C VAL A 412 10.84 13.65 -20.88
N VAL A 413 10.43 12.52 -21.44
CA VAL A 413 10.78 11.18 -20.94
C VAL A 413 11.84 10.58 -21.85
N ASP A 414 13.06 10.50 -21.35
CA ASP A 414 14.18 9.83 -22.02
C ASP A 414 14.24 8.38 -21.56
N MET A 415 14.44 7.45 -22.51
CA MET A 415 14.34 6.02 -22.28
C MET A 415 15.52 5.27 -22.90
N TRP A 416 16.08 4.30 -22.17
CA TRP A 416 17.18 3.44 -22.60
C TRP A 416 16.83 1.97 -22.34
N LYS A 417 16.79 1.16 -23.40
CA LYS A 417 16.51 -0.27 -23.30
C LYS A 417 17.81 -1.06 -23.13
N GLU A 418 17.88 -1.84 -22.06
CA GLU A 418 18.96 -2.78 -21.76
C GLU A 418 18.33 -4.16 -21.45
N GLY A 419 18.19 -4.99 -22.48
CA GLY A 419 17.48 -6.27 -22.38
C GLY A 419 16.00 -6.08 -22.03
N SER A 420 15.58 -6.68 -20.92
CA SER A 420 14.21 -6.60 -20.39
C SER A 420 13.96 -5.41 -19.44
N ARG A 421 14.95 -4.52 -19.28
CA ARG A 421 14.83 -3.33 -18.44
C ARG A 421 14.95 -2.07 -19.28
N ILE A 422 14.04 -1.13 -19.07
CA ILE A 422 14.02 0.18 -19.69
C ILE A 422 14.36 1.19 -18.60
N PHE A 423 15.57 1.73 -18.61
CA PHE A 423 15.93 2.87 -17.76
C PHE A 423 15.25 4.12 -18.29
N PHE A 424 14.88 5.04 -17.40
CA PHE A 424 14.30 6.31 -17.82
C PHE A 424 14.61 7.46 -16.88
N THR A 425 14.57 8.66 -17.42
CA THR A 425 14.52 9.92 -16.68
C THR A 425 13.37 10.77 -17.21
N CYS A 426 12.80 11.62 -16.35
CA CYS A 426 11.81 12.59 -16.77
C CYS A 426 12.28 13.99 -16.38
N THR A 427 12.25 14.92 -17.33
CA THR A 427 12.60 16.33 -17.13
C THR A 427 11.44 17.23 -17.50
N VAL A 428 11.37 18.41 -16.90
CA VAL A 428 10.43 19.46 -17.31
C VAL A 428 11.10 20.29 -18.41
N LYS A 429 10.53 20.30 -19.61
CA LYS A 429 11.12 20.95 -20.81
C LYS A 429 11.42 22.42 -20.56
N GLU A 430 10.50 23.13 -19.91
CA GLU A 430 10.58 24.57 -19.66
C GLU A 430 11.73 24.95 -18.72
N THR A 431 12.04 24.09 -17.73
CA THR A 431 13.06 24.39 -16.70
C THR A 431 14.34 23.58 -16.86
N LYS A 432 14.31 22.53 -17.69
CA LYS A 432 15.36 21.51 -17.86
C LYS A 432 15.72 20.77 -16.56
N GLN A 433 14.86 20.84 -15.55
CA GLN A 433 15.09 20.15 -14.28
C GLN A 433 14.51 18.74 -14.35
N ALA A 434 15.26 17.76 -13.83
CA ALA A 434 14.78 16.39 -13.68
C ALA A 434 13.72 16.31 -12.57
N CYS A 435 12.53 15.81 -12.91
CA CYS A 435 11.46 15.52 -11.95
C CYS A 435 11.41 14.03 -11.57
N LEU A 436 11.84 13.11 -12.46
CA LEU A 436 12.05 11.69 -12.15
C LEU A 436 13.48 11.28 -12.44
N THR A 437 14.10 10.61 -11.48
CA THR A 437 15.51 10.17 -11.55
C THR A 437 15.67 8.74 -11.05
N GLY A 438 16.76 8.08 -11.45
CA GLY A 438 17.08 6.73 -11.01
C GLY A 438 16.05 5.67 -11.46
N GLY A 439 15.30 5.97 -12.51
CA GLY A 439 14.09 5.27 -12.88
C GLY A 439 14.33 4.07 -13.80
N TYR A 440 13.54 3.02 -13.63
CA TYR A 440 13.46 1.92 -14.59
C TYR A 440 12.08 1.27 -14.62
N VAL A 441 11.76 0.63 -15.73
CA VAL A 441 10.64 -0.30 -15.92
C VAL A 441 11.20 -1.65 -16.34
N ASP A 442 10.82 -2.71 -15.62
CA ASP A 442 11.06 -4.08 -16.04
C ASP A 442 9.86 -4.57 -16.85
N ILE A 443 10.15 -5.21 -17.99
CA ILE A 443 9.14 -5.81 -18.87
C ILE A 443 9.35 -7.32 -18.98
N VAL A 444 8.28 -8.04 -19.28
CA VAL A 444 8.32 -9.47 -19.63
C VAL A 444 8.74 -9.58 -21.10
N ASP A 445 9.70 -10.45 -21.42
CA ASP A 445 10.18 -10.57 -22.80
C ASP A 445 9.17 -11.35 -23.67
N LYS A 446 8.87 -10.87 -24.88
CA LYS A 446 7.88 -11.52 -25.77
C LYS A 446 8.31 -12.93 -26.20
N ASP A 447 9.62 -13.18 -26.32
CA ASP A 447 10.18 -14.49 -26.64
C ASP A 447 10.02 -15.53 -25.51
N SER A 448 9.59 -15.10 -24.32
CA SER A 448 9.22 -16.01 -23.23
C SER A 448 7.75 -16.45 -23.26
N ARG A 449 6.92 -15.91 -24.17
CA ARG A 449 5.48 -16.25 -24.29
C ARG A 449 5.18 -17.54 -25.06
N MET A 450 6.17 -18.39 -25.26
CA MET A 450 5.95 -19.77 -25.71
C MET A 450 5.96 -20.77 -24.57
N THR A 451 5.61 -20.38 -23.35
CA THR A 451 5.09 -21.31 -22.36
C THR A 451 4.01 -20.62 -21.53
N SER A 452 2.87 -21.31 -21.39
CA SER A 452 1.90 -21.12 -20.31
C SER A 452 2.59 -20.78 -18.98
N THR A 453 1.89 -20.05 -18.09
CA THR A 453 2.24 -19.82 -16.66
C THR A 453 3.35 -20.77 -16.20
N PRO A 454 4.57 -20.28 -15.86
CA PRO A 454 5.70 -21.15 -15.58
C PRO A 454 5.25 -22.25 -14.62
N ILE A 455 5.33 -23.51 -15.05
CA ILE A 455 4.88 -24.67 -14.25
C ILE A 455 5.49 -24.59 -12.84
N SER A 456 6.71 -24.03 -12.73
CA SER A 456 7.37 -23.69 -11.48
C SER A 456 6.50 -22.90 -10.50
N LEU A 457 5.77 -21.86 -10.90
CA LEU A 457 4.92 -21.08 -9.98
C LEU A 457 3.70 -21.86 -9.45
N GLN A 458 3.38 -23.03 -10.02
CA GLN A 458 2.35 -23.96 -9.52
C GLN A 458 2.92 -25.09 -8.64
N LEU A 459 4.25 -25.19 -8.50
CA LEU A 459 4.91 -26.22 -7.70
C LEU A 459 5.03 -25.79 -6.24
N SER A 460 4.73 -26.71 -5.32
CA SER A 460 4.84 -26.45 -3.87
C SER A 460 6.30 -26.20 -3.44
N SER A 461 7.26 -26.82 -4.13
CA SER A 461 8.70 -26.61 -3.95
C SER A 461 9.19 -25.22 -4.35
N SER A 462 8.45 -24.48 -5.19
CA SER A 462 8.84 -23.11 -5.55
C SER A 462 8.79 -22.17 -4.35
N ALA A 463 7.80 -22.32 -3.46
CA ALA A 463 7.75 -21.57 -2.21
C ALA A 463 9.00 -21.83 -1.33
N VAL A 464 9.51 -23.06 -1.35
CA VAL A 464 10.71 -23.44 -0.61
C VAL A 464 11.97 -22.78 -1.17
N PHE A 465 12.14 -22.67 -2.49
CA PHE A 465 13.28 -21.95 -3.07
C PHE A 465 13.24 -20.44 -2.79
N HIS A 466 12.05 -19.83 -2.76
CA HIS A 466 11.88 -18.45 -2.32
C HIS A 466 12.29 -18.28 -0.85
N GLU A 467 11.91 -19.21 0.03
CA GLU A 467 12.30 -19.17 1.43
C GLU A 467 13.82 -19.35 1.61
N ILE A 468 14.46 -20.26 0.86
CA ILE A 468 15.92 -20.41 0.85
C ILE A 468 16.61 -19.11 0.41
N SER A 469 16.07 -18.45 -0.63
CA SER A 469 16.56 -17.14 -1.09
C SER A 469 16.50 -16.08 0.01
N GLN A 470 15.38 -15.98 0.73
CA GLN A 470 15.21 -15.06 1.85
C GLN A 470 16.16 -15.39 3.02
N ARG A 471 16.34 -16.66 3.36
CA ARG A 471 17.26 -17.08 4.43
C ARG A 471 18.72 -16.76 4.10
N LEU A 472 19.12 -16.92 2.83
CA LEU A 472 20.47 -16.54 2.38
C LEU A 472 20.71 -15.04 2.50
N ALA A 473 19.72 -14.22 2.13
CA ALA A 473 19.81 -12.77 2.30
C ALA A 473 19.98 -12.34 3.77
N ASN A 474 19.39 -13.11 4.70
CA ASN A 474 19.41 -12.83 6.14
C ASN A 474 20.57 -13.50 6.91
N THR A 475 21.42 -14.29 6.25
CA THR A 475 22.52 -15.02 6.92
C THR A 475 23.87 -14.80 6.20
N PRO A 476 24.47 -13.59 6.27
CA PRO A 476 25.71 -13.26 5.57
C PRO A 476 26.87 -14.21 5.97
N GLY A 477 27.71 -14.58 4.99
CA GLY A 477 28.84 -15.50 5.20
C GLY A 477 28.50 -17.00 5.12
N THR A 478 27.22 -17.34 4.91
CA THR A 478 26.78 -18.74 4.72
C THR A 478 27.29 -19.34 3.41
N ALA A 479 27.22 -18.58 2.31
CA ALA A 479 27.71 -19.03 1.01
C ALA A 479 29.21 -19.34 1.03
N GLU A 480 30.00 -18.51 1.72
CA GLU A 480 31.45 -18.63 1.85
C GLU A 480 31.91 -19.92 2.54
N LYS A 481 31.05 -20.58 3.32
CA LYS A 481 31.33 -21.87 3.98
C LYS A 481 31.13 -23.07 3.04
N VAL A 482 30.30 -22.92 2.00
CA VAL A 482 29.91 -24.01 1.10
C VAL A 482 30.64 -23.92 -0.24
N LYS A 483 30.75 -22.72 -0.82
CA LYS A 483 31.48 -22.44 -2.09
C LYS A 483 31.14 -23.41 -3.22
N ALA A 484 29.86 -23.65 -3.46
CA ALA A 484 29.39 -24.60 -4.47
C ALA A 484 28.06 -24.19 -5.11
N ILE A 485 27.81 -24.70 -6.31
CA ILE A 485 26.57 -24.55 -7.06
C ILE A 485 25.78 -25.86 -6.99
N PHE A 486 24.52 -25.76 -6.56
CA PHE A 486 23.57 -26.87 -6.52
C PHE A 486 22.47 -26.63 -7.54
N LEU A 487 22.27 -27.59 -8.44
CA LEU A 487 21.18 -27.61 -9.39
C LEU A 487 20.09 -28.57 -8.89
N TRP A 488 18.85 -28.14 -8.94
CA TRP A 488 17.68 -28.92 -8.54
C TRP A 488 16.78 -29.10 -9.74
N ASN A 489 16.55 -30.34 -10.15
CA ASN A 489 15.54 -30.68 -11.14
C ASN A 489 14.31 -31.18 -10.38
N ILE A 490 13.22 -30.43 -10.47
CA ILE A 490 11.95 -30.76 -9.83
C ILE A 490 11.05 -31.40 -10.86
N ASN A 491 10.57 -32.60 -10.53
CA ASN A 491 9.57 -33.30 -11.32
C ASN A 491 8.18 -33.12 -10.71
N LYS A 492 7.14 -33.16 -11.55
CA LYS A 492 5.76 -33.36 -11.12
C LYS A 492 5.19 -34.53 -11.93
N ASN A 493 4.60 -35.50 -11.25
CA ASN A 493 4.07 -36.71 -11.88
C ASN A 493 5.10 -37.42 -12.77
N LYS A 494 6.38 -37.50 -12.32
CA LYS A 494 7.51 -38.10 -13.07
C LYS A 494 7.93 -37.37 -14.34
N THR A 495 7.39 -36.19 -14.61
CA THR A 495 7.80 -35.32 -15.72
C THR A 495 8.59 -34.13 -15.19
N HIS A 496 9.63 -33.70 -15.92
CA HIS A 496 10.42 -32.53 -15.53
C HIS A 496 9.54 -31.28 -15.54
N ALA A 497 9.41 -30.64 -14.38
CA ALA A 497 8.46 -29.54 -14.17
C ALA A 497 9.18 -28.19 -13.97
N ALA A 498 10.30 -28.18 -13.26
CA ALA A 498 11.09 -26.96 -13.05
C ALA A 498 12.56 -27.27 -12.76
N GLN A 499 13.41 -26.26 -12.94
CA GLN A 499 14.82 -26.33 -12.59
C GLN A 499 15.20 -25.12 -11.74
N TRP A 500 15.96 -25.32 -10.67
CA TRP A 500 16.39 -24.26 -9.77
C TRP A 500 17.88 -24.36 -9.49
N THR A 501 18.57 -23.23 -9.50
CA THR A 501 19.98 -23.13 -9.13
C THR A 501 20.13 -22.38 -7.81
N LEU A 502 20.84 -23.01 -6.88
CA LEU A 502 21.37 -22.41 -5.66
C LEU A 502 22.88 -22.22 -5.85
N ASP A 503 23.28 -20.98 -6.14
CA ASP A 503 24.69 -20.61 -6.29
C ASP A 503 25.22 -20.08 -4.96
N LEU A 504 26.02 -20.89 -4.27
CA LEU A 504 26.78 -20.50 -3.08
C LEU A 504 28.27 -20.33 -3.37
N LYS A 505 28.66 -20.36 -4.65
CA LYS A 505 30.05 -20.20 -5.08
C LYS A 505 30.41 -18.74 -5.24
N HIS A 506 29.45 -17.89 -5.64
CA HIS A 506 29.68 -16.48 -5.92
C HIS A 506 28.97 -15.55 -4.92
N GLY A 507 29.69 -14.50 -4.49
CA GLY A 507 29.14 -13.42 -3.67
C GLY A 507 28.47 -13.91 -2.37
N PRO A 508 27.38 -13.25 -1.91
CA PRO A 508 26.65 -13.66 -0.71
C PRO A 508 25.80 -14.93 -0.91
N GLY A 509 25.84 -15.53 -2.10
CA GLY A 509 24.96 -16.61 -2.54
C GLY A 509 23.67 -16.10 -3.18
N SER A 510 23.09 -16.89 -4.09
CA SER A 510 21.83 -16.56 -4.78
C SER A 510 21.03 -17.81 -5.12
N VAL A 511 19.72 -17.66 -5.22
CA VAL A 511 18.79 -18.69 -5.72
C VAL A 511 18.06 -18.12 -6.92
N TYR A 512 17.99 -18.87 -8.01
CA TYR A 512 17.28 -18.47 -9.22
C TYR A 512 16.74 -19.69 -9.98
N GLU A 513 15.70 -19.48 -10.78
CA GLU A 513 15.17 -20.52 -11.66
C GLU A 513 16.07 -20.71 -12.89
N GLY A 514 16.17 -21.95 -13.36
CA GLY A 514 16.95 -22.37 -14.52
C GLY A 514 18.33 -22.94 -14.19
N ALA A 515 19.07 -23.26 -15.24
CA ALA A 515 20.43 -23.80 -15.17
C ALA A 515 21.43 -22.75 -14.63
N PRO A 516 22.62 -23.18 -14.14
CA PRO A 516 23.63 -22.25 -13.67
C PRO A 516 24.05 -21.23 -14.73
N ARG A 517 24.17 -19.96 -14.32
CA ARG A 517 24.51 -18.83 -15.21
C ARG A 517 25.99 -18.87 -15.64
N ASN A 518 26.32 -18.09 -16.66
CA ASN A 518 27.70 -17.86 -17.13
C ASN A 518 28.46 -19.13 -17.59
N GLY A 519 27.73 -20.17 -18.03
CA GLY A 519 28.34 -21.42 -18.49
C GLY A 519 28.96 -22.28 -17.37
N GLU A 520 28.69 -21.92 -16.10
CA GLU A 520 29.13 -22.70 -14.94
C GLU A 520 28.50 -24.10 -14.92
N LYS A 521 29.24 -25.08 -14.41
CA LYS A 521 28.71 -26.43 -14.19
C LYS A 521 28.30 -26.60 -12.72
N PRO A 522 27.14 -27.22 -12.43
CA PRO A 522 26.75 -27.48 -11.05
C PRO A 522 27.73 -28.45 -10.40
N ASN A 523 28.09 -28.18 -9.15
CA ASN A 523 28.90 -29.11 -8.36
C ASN A 523 28.08 -30.33 -7.93
N VAL A 524 26.78 -30.14 -7.72
CA VAL A 524 25.81 -31.18 -7.38
C VAL A 524 24.53 -30.94 -8.14
N THR A 525 23.94 -31.98 -8.71
CA THR A 525 22.58 -31.96 -9.24
C THR A 525 21.71 -32.90 -8.41
N LEU A 526 20.58 -32.39 -7.92
CA LEU A 526 19.57 -33.13 -7.17
C LEU A 526 18.31 -33.26 -8.03
N THR A 527 17.67 -34.41 -8.04
CA THR A 527 16.44 -34.65 -8.81
C THR A 527 15.43 -35.42 -7.97
N LEU A 528 14.22 -34.88 -7.83
CA LEU A 528 13.15 -35.40 -6.98
C LEU A 528 11.79 -34.83 -7.41
N GLU A 529 10.70 -35.45 -6.94
CA GLU A 529 9.34 -34.91 -7.13
C GLU A 529 9.09 -33.68 -6.24
N ASP A 530 8.21 -32.80 -6.71
CA ASP A 530 7.76 -31.58 -6.03
C ASP A 530 7.36 -31.82 -4.56
N ASP A 531 6.52 -32.83 -4.32
CA ASP A 531 6.00 -33.13 -2.98
C ASP A 531 7.11 -33.73 -2.07
N ASP A 532 8.02 -34.52 -2.64
CA ASP A 532 9.15 -35.10 -1.91
C ASP A 532 10.17 -34.01 -1.51
N MET A 533 10.30 -32.94 -2.31
CA MET A 533 11.13 -31.77 -1.97
C MET A 533 10.59 -31.05 -0.75
N VAL A 534 9.28 -30.75 -0.72
CA VAL A 534 8.65 -30.12 0.45
C VAL A 534 8.77 -31.02 1.67
N ALA A 535 8.56 -32.33 1.52
CA ALA A 535 8.75 -33.28 2.62
C ALA A 535 10.20 -33.32 3.13
N LEU A 536 11.19 -33.20 2.24
CA LEU A 536 12.60 -33.18 2.60
C LEU A 536 12.97 -31.91 3.39
N VAL A 537 12.50 -30.74 2.96
CA VAL A 537 12.81 -29.48 3.65
C VAL A 537 12.05 -29.32 4.97
N THR A 538 10.81 -29.80 5.04
CA THR A 538 10.01 -29.79 6.28
C THR A 538 10.43 -30.90 7.27
N GLY A 539 11.40 -31.74 6.91
CA GLY A 539 11.89 -32.84 7.75
C GLY A 539 10.96 -34.06 7.82
N LYS A 540 9.84 -34.07 7.09
CA LYS A 540 8.93 -35.22 6.98
C LYS A 540 9.55 -36.38 6.20
N LEU A 541 10.51 -36.12 5.32
CA LEU A 541 11.27 -37.11 4.57
C LEU A 541 12.77 -36.99 4.89
N ASN A 542 13.36 -38.09 5.38
CA ASN A 542 14.79 -38.15 5.63
C ASN A 542 15.58 -38.28 4.31
N ALA A 543 16.61 -37.46 4.11
CA ALA A 543 17.39 -37.40 2.88
C ALA A 543 18.11 -38.71 2.52
N GLN A 544 18.66 -39.43 3.50
CA GLN A 544 19.31 -40.73 3.27
C GLN A 544 18.29 -41.78 2.82
N LYS A 545 17.11 -41.81 3.46
CA LYS A 545 16.01 -42.69 3.07
C LYS A 545 15.46 -42.35 1.68
N ALA A 546 15.36 -41.07 1.34
CA ALA A 546 14.95 -40.62 0.01
C ALA A 546 15.95 -41.05 -1.08
N PHE A 547 17.26 -40.98 -0.79
CA PHE A 547 18.30 -41.44 -1.70
C PHE A 547 18.27 -42.95 -1.91
N LEU A 548 18.24 -43.73 -0.82
CA LEU A 548 18.22 -45.21 -0.89
C LEU A 548 16.95 -45.77 -1.56
N SER A 549 15.81 -45.07 -1.42
CA SER A 549 14.55 -45.45 -2.09
C SER A 549 14.44 -44.96 -3.54
N GLY A 550 15.44 -44.22 -4.04
CA GLY A 550 15.45 -43.66 -5.40
C GLY A 550 14.55 -42.43 -5.61
N LYS A 551 13.89 -41.93 -4.55
CA LYS A 551 13.08 -40.70 -4.58
C LYS A 551 13.91 -39.42 -4.74
N LEU A 552 15.14 -39.43 -4.21
CA LEU A 552 16.13 -38.40 -4.42
C LEU A 552 17.30 -38.99 -5.22
N LYS A 553 17.51 -38.49 -6.43
CA LYS A 553 18.70 -38.80 -7.22
C LYS A 553 19.70 -37.67 -7.04
N VAL A 554 20.96 -38.00 -6.80
CA VAL A 554 22.05 -37.04 -6.66
C VAL A 554 23.17 -37.41 -7.61
N SER A 555 23.65 -36.45 -8.40
CA SER A 555 24.85 -36.58 -9.23
C SER A 555 25.83 -35.43 -8.96
N GLY A 556 27.12 -35.65 -9.22
CA GLY A 556 28.19 -34.73 -8.86
C GLY A 556 28.79 -35.03 -7.47
N ASN A 557 29.30 -34.02 -6.78
CA ASN A 557 30.01 -34.19 -5.51
C ASN A 557 29.04 -34.34 -4.33
N VAL A 558 28.61 -35.58 -4.08
CA VAL A 558 27.60 -35.93 -3.06
C VAL A 558 27.98 -35.44 -1.65
N MET A 559 29.26 -35.32 -1.31
CA MET A 559 29.69 -34.84 0.02
C MET A 559 29.26 -33.39 0.30
N LEU A 560 29.05 -32.58 -0.75
CA LEU A 560 28.55 -31.21 -0.59
C LEU A 560 27.07 -31.16 -0.15
N THR A 561 26.30 -32.23 -0.35
CA THR A 561 24.91 -32.32 0.13
C THR A 561 24.83 -32.36 1.66
N GLN A 562 25.83 -32.91 2.34
CA GLN A 562 25.91 -32.93 3.81
C GLN A 562 26.11 -31.51 4.37
N LYS A 563 26.93 -30.69 3.69
CA LYS A 563 27.11 -29.27 4.04
C LYS A 563 25.83 -28.47 3.82
N LEU A 564 25.09 -28.77 2.75
CA LEU A 564 23.81 -28.14 2.44
C LEU A 564 22.73 -28.46 3.49
N GLN A 565 22.68 -29.70 3.99
CA GLN A 565 21.72 -30.10 5.01
C GLN A 565 21.89 -29.33 6.34
N ALA A 566 23.13 -28.97 6.70
CA ALA A 566 23.39 -28.13 7.87
C ALA A 566 22.81 -26.71 7.75
N LEU A 567 22.59 -26.21 6.52
CA LEU A 567 22.00 -24.90 6.25
C LEU A 567 20.48 -24.91 6.19
N LEU A 568 19.88 -26.05 5.85
CA LEU A 568 18.42 -26.20 5.69
C LEU A 568 17.71 -26.64 6.98
N LYS A 569 18.44 -27.06 8.03
CA LYS A 569 17.83 -27.39 9.32
C LYS A 569 17.20 -26.14 9.96
N PRO A 570 15.98 -26.25 10.51
CA PRO A 570 15.44 -25.20 11.38
C PRO A 570 16.39 -24.99 12.57
N GLN A 571 16.79 -23.75 12.87
CA GLN A 571 17.44 -23.47 14.15
C GLN A 571 16.43 -23.79 15.26
N ALA A 572 16.82 -24.69 16.17
CA ALA A 572 16.04 -24.96 17.37
C ALA A 572 15.89 -23.66 18.17
N LYS A 573 14.66 -23.35 18.58
CA LYS A 573 14.34 -22.21 19.45
C LYS A 573 15.27 -22.23 20.67
N MET A 574 16.00 -21.14 20.90
CA MET A 574 16.46 -20.72 22.22
C MET A 574 15.66 -19.51 22.65
#